data_AF-A0A7Z7G222-F1
#
_entry.id   AF-A0A7Z7G222-F1
#
_cell.length_a   1.000
_cell.length_b   1.000
_cell.length_c   1.000
_cell.angle_alpha   90.00
_cell.angle_beta   90.00
_cell.angle_gamma   90.00
#
_symmetry.space_group_name_H-M   'P 1'
#
loop_
_entity.id
_entity.type
_entity.pdbx_description
1 polymer ?
#
loop_
_entity_poly.entity_id
_entity_poly.type
_entity_poly.pdbx_seq_one_letter_code
_entity_poly.pdbx_strand_id
1 'polypeptide(L)'
;MSPEQHIQHMLQAIIEKTQSIINDSHKQSFGSLEYFLEHVLLYRDKQQYMSNEWHIRTPRWLGEYGNTPEEEELLSDIYRLQAYIAEKLKGG
;
A
#
# COMPACT_ATOMS: atom_id res chain seq x y z
N MET A 1 2.94 -13.32 -16.28
CA MET A 1 3.09 -11.90 -15.89
C MET A 1 4.46 -11.75 -15.25
N SER A 2 5.24 -10.72 -15.59
CA SER A 2 6.53 -10.50 -14.93
C SER A 2 6.32 -10.10 -13.46
N PRO A 3 7.30 -10.33 -12.57
CA PRO A 3 7.22 -9.84 -11.19
C PRO A 3 6.90 -8.34 -11.11
N GLU A 4 7.47 -7.55 -12.00
CA GLU A 4 7.24 -6.11 -12.09
C GLU A 4 5.78 -5.77 -12.42
N GLN A 5 5.21 -6.44 -13.43
CA GLN A 5 3.81 -6.28 -13.78
C GLN A 5 2.91 -6.67 -12.60
N HIS A 6 3.25 -7.75 -11.88
CA HIS A 6 2.48 -8.17 -10.70
C HIS A 6 2.54 -7.15 -9.57
N ILE A 7 3.72 -6.61 -9.30
CA ILE A 7 3.91 -5.53 -8.34
C ILE A 7 3.09 -4.29 -8.74
N GLN A 8 3.10 -3.90 -10.01
CA GLN A 8 2.30 -2.77 -10.50
C GLN A 8 0.79 -3.02 -10.35
N HIS A 9 0.32 -4.23 -10.62
CA HIS A 9 -1.08 -4.59 -10.41
C HIS A 9 -1.47 -4.54 -8.92
N MET A 10 -0.63 -5.05 -8.03
CA MET A 10 -0.88 -4.99 -6.58
C MET A 10 -0.87 -3.55 -6.05
N LEU A 11 0.09 -2.73 -6.50
CA LEU A 11 0.15 -1.31 -6.18
C LEU A 11 -1.10 -0.57 -6.64
N GLN A 12 -1.57 -0.85 -7.86
CA GLN A 12 -2.77 -0.25 -8.40
C GLN A 12 -4.02 -0.62 -7.57
N ALA A 13 -4.13 -1.88 -7.15
CA ALA A 13 -5.22 -2.32 -6.27
C ALA A 13 -5.19 -1.63 -4.90
N ILE A 14 -4.00 -1.47 -4.31
CA ILE A 14 -3.80 -0.72 -3.05
C ILE A 14 -4.25 0.73 -3.23
N ILE A 15 -3.82 1.40 -4.30
CA ILE A 15 -4.19 2.79 -4.62
C ILE A 15 -5.71 2.93 -4.74
N GLU A 16 -6.36 2.06 -5.53
CA GLU A 16 -7.81 2.08 -5.75
C GLU A 16 -8.58 1.87 -4.45
N LYS A 17 -8.14 0.91 -3.62
CA LYS A 17 -8.75 0.64 -2.31
C LYS A 17 -8.60 1.83 -1.37
N THR A 18 -7.40 2.39 -1.24
CA THR A 18 -7.16 3.59 -0.42
C THR A 18 -8.05 4.75 -0.85
N GLN A 19 -8.14 5.00 -2.16
CA GLN A 19 -8.94 6.10 -2.70
C GLN A 19 -10.44 5.87 -2.50
N SER A 20 -10.91 4.62 -2.56
CA SER A 20 -12.28 4.26 -2.20
C SER A 20 -12.59 4.51 -0.72
N ILE A 21 -11.65 4.24 0.19
CA ILE A 21 -11.84 4.49 1.63
C ILE A 21 -11.89 6.00 1.90
N ILE A 22 -11.01 6.79 1.28
CA ILE A 22 -10.98 8.26 1.42
C ILE A 22 -12.29 8.88 0.91
N ASN A 23 -12.81 8.40 -0.21
CA ASN A 23 -14.01 8.95 -0.84
C ASN A 23 -15.32 8.51 -0.17
N ASP A 24 -15.28 7.57 0.77
CA ASP A 24 -16.46 7.14 1.51
C ASP A 24 -16.85 8.22 2.54
N SER A 25 -17.82 9.06 2.17
CA SER A 25 -18.33 10.15 3.01
C SER A 25 -18.98 9.70 4.33
N HIS A 26 -19.25 8.40 4.49
CA HIS A 26 -19.77 7.83 5.72
C HIS A 26 -18.67 7.43 6.71
N LYS A 27 -17.42 7.39 6.27
CA LYS A 27 -16.25 7.06 7.09
C LYS A 27 -15.45 8.32 7.35
N GLN A 28 -15.00 8.48 8.58
CA GLN A 28 -14.10 9.57 8.91
C GLN A 28 -12.70 9.17 8.46
N SER A 29 -12.38 9.44 7.20
CA SER A 29 -11.01 9.29 6.70
C SER A 29 -10.13 10.30 7.43
N PHE A 30 -9.17 9.82 8.21
CA PHE A 30 -8.16 10.69 8.80
C PHE A 30 -7.23 11.17 7.67
N GLY A 31 -6.77 12.43 7.69
CA GLY A 31 -5.85 13.00 6.68
C GLY A 31 -4.53 12.21 6.50
N SER A 32 -4.32 11.19 7.32
CA SER A 32 -3.27 10.21 7.22
C SER A 32 -3.46 9.15 6.12
N LEU A 33 -4.70 8.85 5.69
CA LEU A 33 -4.95 8.02 4.50
C LEU A 33 -4.61 8.79 3.21
N GLU A 34 -4.92 10.07 3.15
CA GLU A 34 -4.55 10.95 2.04
C GLU A 34 -3.03 11.06 1.92
N TYR A 35 -2.34 11.28 3.04
CA TYR A 35 -0.89 11.25 3.10
C TYR A 35 -0.31 9.89 2.65
N PHE A 36 -0.91 8.78 3.10
CA PHE A 36 -0.50 7.45 2.66
C PHE A 36 -0.68 7.25 1.14
N LEU A 37 -1.80 7.69 0.57
CA LEU A 37 -2.07 7.60 -0.86
C LEU A 37 -0.98 8.32 -1.68
N GLU A 38 -0.61 9.54 -1.28
CA GLU A 38 0.48 10.28 -1.92
C GLU A 38 1.80 9.51 -1.87
N HIS A 39 2.11 8.89 -0.72
CA HIS A 39 3.31 8.05 -0.58
C HIS A 39 3.32 6.85 -1.53
N VAL A 40 2.20 6.13 -1.65
CA VAL A 40 2.13 4.95 -2.52
C VAL A 40 2.20 5.34 -4.00
N LEU A 41 1.58 6.47 -4.38
CA LEU A 41 1.68 7.01 -5.74
C LEU A 41 3.14 7.34 -6.09
N LEU A 42 3.83 8.07 -5.21
CA LEU A 42 5.24 8.39 -5.40
C LEU A 42 6.12 7.13 -5.44
N TYR A 43 5.82 6.15 -4.59
CA TYR A 43 6.51 4.86 -4.56
C TYR A 43 6.39 4.11 -5.89
N ARG A 44 5.17 4.04 -6.43
CA ARG A 44 4.88 3.42 -7.74
C ARG A 44 5.61 4.17 -8.86
N ASP A 45 5.44 5.48 -8.93
CA ASP A 45 5.93 6.31 -10.04
C ASP A 45 7.46 6.33 -10.10
N LYS A 46 8.12 6.32 -8.94
CA LYS A 46 9.58 6.20 -8.84
C LYS A 46 10.10 4.76 -8.91
N GLN A 47 9.20 3.79 -9.06
CA GLN A 47 9.53 2.36 -9.03
C GLN A 47 10.40 1.98 -7.83
N GLN A 48 10.09 2.53 -6.65
CA GLN A 48 10.91 2.34 -5.44
C GLN A 48 11.06 0.87 -5.04
N TYR A 49 10.14 -0.01 -5.47
CA TYR A 49 10.25 -1.47 -5.34
C TYR A 49 11.55 -2.06 -5.94
N MET A 50 12.17 -1.36 -6.89
CA MET A 50 13.46 -1.74 -7.48
C MET A 50 14.67 -1.26 -6.66
N SER A 51 14.48 -0.28 -5.78
CA SER A 51 15.55 0.31 -4.97
C SER A 51 15.91 -0.53 -3.73
N ASN A 52 16.89 -0.09 -2.96
CA ASN A 52 17.20 -0.67 -1.65
C ASN A 52 16.19 -0.26 -0.56
N GLU A 53 15.48 0.85 -0.74
CA GLU A 53 14.42 1.33 0.15
C GLU A 53 13.03 0.90 -0.35
N TRP A 54 12.92 -0.37 -0.75
CA TRP A 54 11.75 -0.91 -1.41
C TRP A 54 10.53 -1.09 -0.48
N HIS A 55 10.64 -0.85 0.81
CA HIS A 55 9.53 -1.03 1.75
C HIS A 55 8.58 0.16 1.71
N ILE A 56 7.28 -0.11 1.70
CA ILE A 56 6.28 0.92 1.95
C ILE A 56 6.20 1.11 3.47
N ARG A 57 6.32 2.35 3.94
CA ARG A 57 6.10 2.64 5.35
C ARG A 57 4.61 2.59 5.63
N THR A 58 4.17 1.55 6.33
CA THR A 58 2.80 1.50 6.84
C THR A 58 2.62 2.61 7.88
N PRO A 59 1.58 3.44 7.76
CA PRO A 59 1.27 4.44 8.77
C PRO A 59 1.04 3.77 10.13
N ARG A 60 1.62 4.32 11.21
CA ARG A 60 1.51 3.74 12.58
C ARG A 60 0.07 3.49 13.03
N TRP A 61 -0.88 4.32 12.60
CA TRP A 61 -2.28 4.22 13.02
C TRP A 61 -3.06 3.10 12.30
N LEU A 62 -2.55 2.53 11.19
CA LEU A 62 -3.09 1.31 10.60
C LEU A 62 -2.81 0.15 11.57
N GLY A 63 -3.72 -0.03 12.53
CA GLY A 63 -3.74 -1.11 13.53
C GLY A 63 -3.73 -0.63 14.98
N GLU A 64 -3.41 0.65 15.24
CA GLU A 64 -3.23 1.16 16.62
C GLU A 64 -4.51 1.72 17.26
N TYR A 65 -5.45 2.27 16.48
CA TYR A 65 -6.64 2.97 17.02
C TYR A 65 -7.98 2.30 16.70
N GLY A 66 -7.94 1.05 16.21
CA GLY A 66 -9.12 0.33 15.72
C GLY A 66 -9.38 0.66 14.26
N ASN A 67 -8.78 -0.11 13.37
CA ASN A 67 -9.04 -0.01 11.94
C ASN A 67 -10.45 -0.48 11.60
N THR A 68 -11.02 0.12 10.57
CA THR A 68 -12.13 -0.50 9.84
C THR A 68 -11.67 -1.79 9.16
N PRO A 69 -12.58 -2.74 8.87
CA PRO A 69 -12.23 -3.96 8.15
C PRO A 69 -11.50 -3.70 6.82
N GLU A 70 -11.83 -2.62 6.13
CA GLU A 70 -11.20 -2.26 4.86
C GLU A 70 -9.77 -1.74 5.05
N GLU A 71 -9.50 -1.04 6.15
CA GLU A 71 -8.14 -0.62 6.52
C GLU A 71 -7.27 -1.80 6.94
N GLU A 72 -7.82 -2.80 7.66
CA GLU A 72 -7.12 -4.07 7.94
C GLU A 72 -6.79 -4.83 6.64
N GLU A 73 -7.73 -4.86 5.70
CA GLU A 73 -7.50 -5.51 4.41
C GLU A 73 -6.43 -4.76 3.60
N LEU A 74 -6.48 -3.42 3.59
CA LEU A 74 -5.45 -2.58 2.99
C LEU A 74 -4.06 -2.87 3.59
N LEU A 75 -3.98 -2.99 4.92
CA LEU A 75 -2.75 -3.34 5.61
C LEU A 75 -2.24 -4.72 5.19
N SER A 76 -3.14 -5.71 5.12
CA SER A 76 -2.83 -7.05 4.65
C SER A 76 -2.26 -7.06 3.23
N ASP A 77 -2.84 -6.27 2.33
CA ASP A 77 -2.40 -6.16 0.94
C ASP A 77 -1.01 -5.53 0.83
N ILE A 78 -0.70 -4.53 1.65
CA ILE A 78 0.65 -3.93 1.72
C ILE A 78 1.67 -4.98 2.17
N TYR A 79 1.37 -5.77 3.21
CA TYR A 79 2.27 -6.82 3.67
C TYR A 79 2.46 -7.92 2.63
N ARG A 80 1.40 -8.31 1.92
CA ARG A 80 1.50 -9.27 0.80
C ARG A 80 2.38 -8.74 -0.32
N LEU A 81 2.21 -7.47 -0.69
CA LEU A 81 3.06 -6.81 -1.69
C LEU A 81 4.53 -6.84 -1.25
N GLN A 82 4.80 -6.46 0.00
CA GLN A 82 6.16 -6.43 0.50
C GLN A 82 6.79 -7.82 0.58
N ALA A 83 6.05 -8.83 1.03
CA ALA A 83 6.52 -10.21 1.03
C ALA A 83 6.84 -10.69 -0.39
N TYR A 84 5.98 -10.35 -1.37
CA TYR A 84 6.21 -10.69 -2.77
C TYR A 84 7.46 -10.02 -3.34
N ILE A 85 7.68 -8.74 -3.06
CA ILE A 85 8.88 -8.01 -3.50
C ILE A 85 10.14 -8.64 -2.88
N ALA A 86 10.11 -8.95 -1.59
CA ALA A 86 11.23 -9.61 -0.91
C ALA A 86 11.58 -10.93 -1.60
N GLU A 87 10.58 -11.78 -1.82
CA GLU A 87 10.74 -13.10 -2.42
C GLU A 87 11.23 -13.02 -3.87
N LYS A 88 10.65 -12.15 -4.69
CA LYS A 88 10.89 -12.15 -6.15
C LYS A 88 12.01 -11.23 -6.61
N LEU A 89 12.25 -10.12 -5.93
CA LEU A 89 13.22 -9.11 -6.37
C LEU A 89 14.45 -9.00 -5.47
N LYS A 90 14.34 -9.38 -4.18
CA LYS A 90 15.40 -9.15 -3.20
C LYS A 90 16.09 -10.40 -2.70
N GLY A 91 15.65 -11.56 -3.17
CA GLY A 91 16.39 -12.82 -3.02
C GLY A 91 16.08 -13.64 -1.77
N GLY A 92 15.06 -13.25 -0.99
CA GLY A 92 14.61 -14.01 0.19
C GLY A 92 15.57 -13.98 1.35
#